data_AF-A2SN40-F1
#
_entry.id   AF-A2SN40-F1
#
_cell.length_a   1.000
_cell.length_b   1.000
_cell.length_c   1.000
_cell.angle_alpha   90.00
_cell.angle_beta   90.00
_cell.angle_gamma   90.00
#
_symmetry.space_group_name_H-M   'P 1'
#
loop_
_entity.id
_entity.type
_entity.pdbx_description
1 polymer ?
#
loop_
_entity_poly.entity_id
_entity_poly.type
_entity_poly.pdbx_seq_one_letter_code
_entity_poly.pdbx_strand_id
1 'polypeptide(L)' 'MSRLTVIIWDNAGVRRTEPAADRKEALAKAAAARNLSNRTVKLADSGGSTDHWSRSTHLARNHWCCRAVADEYFL' A
#
# COMPACT_ATOMS: atom_id res chain seq x y z
N MET A 1 8.31 -9.97 16.08
CA MET A 1 7.68 -9.70 14.77
C MET A 1 7.25 -8.25 14.74
N SER A 2 7.81 -7.45 13.84
CA SER A 2 7.38 -6.07 13.62
C SER A 2 5.96 -6.08 13.05
N ARG A 3 5.05 -5.27 13.61
CA ARG A 3 3.67 -5.15 13.11
C ARG A 3 3.70 -4.45 11.76
N LEU A 4 3.06 -5.05 10.76
CA LEU A 4 2.90 -4.44 9.44
C LEU A 4 1.74 -3.45 9.48
N THR A 5 1.83 -2.41 8.66
CA THR A 5 0.79 -1.40 8.52
C THR A 5 0.49 -1.18 7.04
N VAL A 6 -0.78 -1.23 6.68
CA VAL A 6 -1.26 -0.85 5.35
C VAL A 6 -1.65 0.62 5.41
N ILE A 7 -1.00 1.45 4.60
CA ILE A 7 -1.28 2.88 4.48
C ILE A 7 -2.08 3.10 3.20
N ILE A 8 -3.26 3.69 3.31
CA ILE A 8 -4.18 3.89 2.19
C ILE A 8 -4.43 5.38 2.04
N TRP A 9 -4.37 5.85 0.80
CA TRP A 9 -4.77 7.20 0.42
C TRP A 9 -5.97 7.10 -0.52
N ASP A 10 -7.03 7.79 -0.15
CA ASP A 10 -8.21 7.92 -1.01
C ASP A 10 -7.99 8.97 -2.13
N ASN A 11 -8.95 9.07 -3.05
CA ASN A 11 -8.86 10.03 -4.15
C ASN A 11 -8.88 11.50 -3.70
N ALA A 12 -9.44 11.79 -2.52
CA ALA A 12 -9.44 13.13 -1.92
C ALA A 12 -8.12 13.47 -1.20
N GLY A 13 -7.19 12.51 -1.11
CA GLY A 13 -5.93 12.67 -0.40
C GLY A 13 -6.04 12.47 1.11
N VAL A 14 -7.10 11.81 1.59
CA VAL A 14 -7.22 11.42 3.00
C VAL A 14 -6.40 10.16 3.23
N ARG A 15 -5.53 10.21 4.23
CA ARG A 15 -4.70 9.09 4.67
C ARG A 15 -5.40 8.31 5.78
N ARG A 16 -5.42 6.98 5.65
CA ARG A 16 -5.76 6.05 6.74
C ARG A 16 -4.76 4.92 6.85
N THR A 17 -4.69 4.30 8.02
CA THR A 17 -3.78 3.19 8.30
C THR A 17 -4.51 2.02 8.92
N GLU A 18 -4.24 0.83 8.42
CA GLU A 18 -4.82 -0.42 8.91
C GLU A 18 -3.68 -1.33 9.39
N PRO A 19 -3.61 -1.67 10.69
CA PRO A 19 -2.58 -2.59 11.19
C PRO A 19 -2.83 -4.01 10.68
N ALA A 20 -1.78 -4.79 10.51
CA ALA A 20 -1.82 -6.21 10.13
C ALA A 20 -0.81 -7.01 10.96
N ALA A 21 -1.21 -8.20 11.37
CA ALA A 21 -0.42 -9.09 12.22
C ALA A 21 0.73 -9.73 11.46
N ASP A 22 0.49 -10.11 10.20
CA ASP A 22 1.47 -10.76 9.33
C ASP A 22 1.40 -10.25 7.89
N ARG A 23 2.37 -10.66 7.06
CA ARG A 23 2.46 -10.24 5.67
C ARG A 23 1.28 -10.72 4.82
N LYS A 24 0.72 -11.89 5.13
CA LYS A 24 -0.40 -12.46 4.37
C LYS A 24 -1.65 -11.61 4.57
N GLU A 25 -1.95 -11.24 5.82
CA GLU A 25 -3.05 -10.35 6.16
C GLU A 25 -2.84 -8.95 5.57
N ALA A 26 -1.63 -8.43 5.67
CA ALA A 26 -1.30 -7.10 5.15
C ALA A 26 -1.49 -7.02 3.62
N LEU A 27 -1.08 -8.06 2.89
CA LEU A 27 -1.30 -8.18 1.44
C LEU A 27 -2.79 -8.34 1.10
N ALA A 28 -3.56 -9.08 1.89
CA ALA A 28 -5.00 -9.23 1.69
C ALA A 28 -5.74 -7.88 1.86
N LYS A 29 -5.40 -7.14 2.92
CA LYS A 29 -5.92 -5.78 3.17
C LYS A 29 -5.52 -4.81 2.06
N ALA A 30 -4.25 -4.83 1.63
CA ALA A 30 -3.79 -4.02 0.52
C ALA A 30 -4.54 -4.37 -0.79
N ALA A 31 -4.79 -5.65 -1.06
CA ALA A 31 -5.56 -6.08 -2.21
C ALA A 31 -7.01 -5.55 -2.19
N ALA A 32 -7.70 -5.64 -1.05
CA ALA A 32 -9.05 -5.10 -0.88
C ALA A 32 -9.10 -3.56 -1.02
N ALA A 33 -8.05 -2.87 -0.57
CA ALA A 33 -7.93 -1.43 -0.67
C ALA A 33 -7.62 -0.92 -2.10
N ARG A 34 -7.17 -1.78 -3.03
CA ARG A 34 -6.86 -1.40 -4.41
C ARG A 34 -8.11 -1.32 -5.30
N ASN A 35 -9.00 -0.39 -4.95
CA ASN A 35 -10.27 -0.14 -5.62
C ASN A 35 -10.37 1.29 -6.19
N LEU A 36 -11.46 1.61 -6.89
CA LEU A 36 -11.63 2.90 -7.58
C LEU A 36 -11.75 4.11 -6.62
N SER A 37 -12.00 3.89 -5.33
CA SER A 37 -12.09 4.97 -4.33
C SER A 37 -10.72 5.41 -3.81
N ASN A 38 -9.68 4.59 -4.06
CA ASN A 38 -8.34 4.81 -3.56
C ASN A 38 -7.36 5.13 -4.69
N ARG A 39 -6.36 5.96 -4.39
CA ARG A 39 -5.29 6.35 -5.34
C ARG A 39 -3.96 5.69 -5.03
N THR A 40 -3.69 5.39 -3.76
CA THR A 40 -2.39 4.88 -3.34
C THR A 40 -2.56 3.94 -2.16
N VAL A 41 -1.87 2.80 -2.20
CA VAL A 41 -1.80 1.83 -1.11
C VAL A 41 -0.33 1.52 -0.89
N LYS A 42 0.12 1.51 0.35
CA LYS A 42 1.49 1.13 0.72
C LYS A 42 1.44 0.10 1.83
N LEU A 43 2.38 -0.83 1.79
CA LEU A 43 2.72 -1.68 2.90
C LEU A 43 3.93 -1.09 3.60
N ALA A 44 3.89 -1.02 4.93
CA ALA A 44 5.00 -0.54 5.72
C ALA A 44 5.27 -1.45 6.92
N ASP A 45 6.53 -1.54 7.30
CA ASP A 45 7.01 -2.19 8.52
C ASP A 45 7.77 -1.19 9.39
N SER A 46 8.55 -1.69 10.35
CA SER A 46 9.35 -0.85 11.25
C SER A 46 10.50 -0.10 10.57
N GLY A 47 10.94 -0.50 9.38
CA GLY A 47 12.05 0.15 8.67
C GLY A 47 11.66 0.90 7.41
N GLY A 48 10.41 0.82 6.96
CA GLY A 48 9.94 1.67 5.88
C GLY A 48 8.73 1.13 5.15
N SER A 49 8.51 1.64 3.93
CA SER A 49 7.53 1.05 3.03
C SER A 49 8.17 -0.11 2.27
N THR A 50 7.56 -1.29 2.34
CA THR A 50 8.05 -2.51 1.66
C THR A 50 7.42 -2.67 0.27
N ASP A 51 6.13 -2.34 0.14
CA ASP A 51 5.40 -2.42 -1.11
C ASP A 51 4.63 -1.11 -1.37
N HIS A 52 4.55 -0.68 -2.63
CA HIS A 52 3.83 0.53 -3.02
C HIS A 52 3.01 0.30 -4.29
N TRP A 53 1.71 0.59 -4.20
CA TRP A 53 0.79 0.60 -5.33
C TRP A 53 0.18 1.98 -5.54
N SER A 54 0.15 2.43 -6.79
CA SER A 54 -0.51 3.67 -7.20
C SER A 54 -1.46 3.41 -8.36
N ARG A 55 -2.65 4.00 -8.32
CA ARG A 55 -3.64 3.88 -9.38
C ARG A 55 -3.39 4.93 -10.46
N SER A 56 -3.40 4.51 -11.72
CA SER A 56 -3.35 5.42 -12.86
C SER A 56 -4.73 6.01 -13.11
N THR A 57 -4.89 7.32 -12.95
CA THR A 57 -6.17 8.03 -13.11
C THR A 57 -6.55 8.30 -14.57
N HIS A 58 -5.60 8.21 -15.49
CA HIS A 58 -5.78 8.52 -16.92
C HIS A 58 -6.13 7.30 -17.78
N LEU A 59 -6.14 6.10 -17.21
CA LEU A 59 -6.51 4.87 -17.91
C LEU A 59 -7.97 4.52 -17.61
N ALA A 60 -8.69 4.03 -18.62
CA ALA A 60 -9.98 3.41 -18.38
C ALA A 60 -9.79 2.13 -17.54
N ARG A 61 -10.65 1.91 -16.53
CA ARG A 61 -10.66 0.78 -15.57
C ARG A 61 -9.68 0.93 -14.38
N ASN A 62 -9.71 -0.06 -13.48
CA ASN A 62 -8.95 -0.06 -12.22
C ASN A 62 -7.49 -0.51 -12.45
N HIS A 63 -6.68 0.34 -13.07
CA HIS A 63 -5.27 0.04 -13.32
C HIS A 63 -4.37 0.47 -12.15
N TRP A 64 -3.69 -0.50 -11.53
CA TRP A 64 -2.73 -0.29 -10.45
C TRP A 64 -1.32 -0.63 -10.91
N CYS A 65 -0.39 0.29 -10.70
CA CYS A 65 1.03 0.05 -10.86
C CYS A 65 1.61 -0.41 -9.53
N CYS A 66 2.42 -1.46 -9.55
CA CYS A 66 3.23 -1.90 -8.42
C CYS A 66 4.65 -1.35 -8.57
N ARG A 67 5.21 -0.79 -7.50
CA ARG A 67 6.64 -0.53 -7.38
C ARG A 67 7.16 -1.28 -6.16
N ALA A 68 8.14 -2.15 -6.38
CA ALA A 68 8.97 -2.64 -5.28
C ALA A 68 9.73 -1.44 -4.72
N VAL A 69 9.64 -1.22 -3.41
CA VAL A 69 10.53 -0.28 -2.73
C VAL A 69 11.79 -1.08 -2.44
N ALA A 70 12.96 -0.57 -2.83
CA ALA A 70 14.22 -1.25 -2.58
C ALA A 70 14.37 -1.50 -1.08
N ASP A 71 14.64 -2.76 -0.72
CA ASP A 71 14.93 -3.23 0.65
C ASP A 71 16.32 -2.76 1.13
N GLU A 72 16.90 -1.74 0.50
CA GLU A 72 18.22 -1.22 0.83
C GLU A 72 18.10 -0.34 2.08
N TYR A 73 18.18 -0.99 3.24
CA TYR A 73 18.62 -0.34 4.46
C TYR A 73 20.05 0.15 4.23
N PHE A 74 20.22 1.46 4.02
CA PHE A 74 21.52 2.10 4.23
C PHE A 74 21.79 2.03 5.74
N LEU A 75 22.57 1.03 6.16
CA LEU A 75 23.20 0.96 7.49
C LEU A 75 24.36 1.93 7.60
#